data_AF-A0A954LB51-F1
#
_entry.id   AF-A0A954LB51-F1
#
_cell.length_a   1.000
_cell.length_b   1.000
_cell.length_c   1.000
_cell.angle_alpha   90.00
_cell.angle_beta   90.00
_cell.angle_gamma   90.00
#
_symmetry.space_group_name_H-M   'P 1'
#
loop_
_entity.id
_entity.type
_entity.pdbx_description
1 polymer ?
#
loop_
_entity_poly.entity_id
_entity_poly.type
_entity_poly.pdbx_seq_one_letter_code
_entity_poly.pdbx_strand_id
1 'polypeptide(L)'
;MHQKRIGEFETTLDGGGQRLAVSHDGRRFAVGAWEDHGIALYDAENGIEIWRRKDLNQVQVVRISEDDRCVQCEFENSPHQTLSLSTGQALGAFRGVADFWESRYDSVVVFEESERDYRLMNEENELIANLPRQTFACLDFAFAPQKFCISESTGAIRCFNVTNGVQLWRYDPGNGSHAIGLTYNELADEVAAIVWSYEEGGPCYLKTFDADNGRVKATLNVGQPHELAFCCAGSLLVTSDGKLRETATGDDCGMLKFF
;
A
#
# COMPACT_ATOMS: atom_id res chain seq x y z
N MET A 1 0.32 26.64 -5.18
CA MET A 1 -1.05 26.29 -5.59
C MET A 1 -2.02 26.67 -4.49
N HIS A 2 -3.24 27.14 -4.81
CA HIS A 2 -4.28 27.33 -3.79
C HIS A 2 -4.99 25.99 -3.58
N GLN A 3 -4.95 25.44 -2.36
CA GLN A 3 -5.70 24.24 -2.02
C GLN A 3 -7.20 24.55 -2.07
N LYS A 4 -7.96 23.72 -2.78
CA LYS A 4 -9.42 23.81 -2.84
C LYS A 4 -9.99 22.52 -2.28
N ARG A 5 -10.77 22.62 -1.20
CA ARG A 5 -11.62 21.52 -0.74
C ARG A 5 -12.63 21.21 -1.84
N ILE A 6 -12.67 19.97 -2.30
CA ILE A 6 -13.56 19.53 -3.38
C ILE A 6 -14.87 18.91 -2.87
N GLY A 7 -14.88 18.39 -1.63
CA GLY A 7 -16.06 17.80 -1.01
C GLY A 7 -15.91 17.53 0.49
N GLU A 8 -17.04 17.19 1.11
CA GLU A 8 -17.19 16.66 2.46
C GLU A 8 -18.43 15.77 2.46
N PHE A 9 -18.29 14.55 2.94
CA PHE A 9 -19.37 13.56 2.88
C PHE A 9 -19.49 12.87 4.22
N GLU A 10 -20.73 12.69 4.69
CA GLU A 10 -21.02 11.77 5.78
C GLU A 10 -20.99 10.35 5.23
N THR A 11 -20.21 9.49 5.88
CA THR A 11 -20.00 8.11 5.43
C THR A 11 -20.10 7.17 6.63
N THR A 12 -20.08 5.86 6.37
CA THR A 12 -20.02 4.85 7.44
C THR A 12 -18.61 4.64 7.99
N LEU A 13 -17.61 5.38 7.50
CA LEU A 13 -16.24 5.26 7.98
C LEU A 13 -16.16 5.62 9.46
N ASP A 14 -15.64 4.69 10.26
CA ASP A 14 -15.33 4.87 11.66
C ASP A 14 -13.81 4.77 11.92
N GLY A 15 -13.39 5.02 13.15
CA GLY A 15 -11.98 5.17 13.50
C GLY A 15 -11.16 3.88 13.46
N GLY A 16 -9.94 3.97 12.93
CA GLY A 16 -8.88 2.94 12.95
C GLY A 16 -8.70 2.18 11.62
N GLY A 17 -7.70 1.28 11.56
CA GLY A 17 -7.44 0.42 10.39
C GLY A 17 -7.15 1.17 9.08
N GLN A 18 -7.03 0.44 7.96
CA GLN A 18 -6.86 0.99 6.61
C GLN A 18 -8.17 0.85 5.83
N ARG A 19 -9.23 1.51 6.30
CA ARG A 19 -10.61 1.28 5.87
C ARG A 19 -11.13 2.25 4.80
N LEU A 20 -10.28 3.06 4.17
CA LEU A 20 -10.66 4.00 3.12
C LEU A 20 -9.80 3.72 1.87
N ALA A 21 -10.47 3.52 0.74
CA ALA A 21 -9.81 3.41 -0.57
C ALA A 21 -10.50 4.32 -1.59
N VAL A 22 -9.72 4.90 -2.49
CA VAL A 22 -10.20 5.75 -3.60
C VAL A 22 -9.85 5.04 -4.91
N SER A 23 -10.77 5.04 -5.88
CA SER A 23 -10.50 4.46 -7.21
C SER A 23 -9.43 5.25 -7.94
N HIS A 24 -8.74 4.62 -8.90
CA HIS A 24 -7.65 5.26 -9.61
C HIS A 24 -8.11 6.47 -10.42
N ASP A 25 -9.34 6.43 -10.94
CA ASP A 25 -9.97 7.56 -11.61
C ASP A 25 -10.45 8.68 -10.66
N GLY A 26 -10.39 8.45 -9.34
CA GLY A 26 -10.81 9.38 -8.30
C GLY A 26 -12.32 9.61 -8.24
N ARG A 27 -13.12 8.83 -8.96
CA ARG A 27 -14.58 9.04 -9.09
C ARG A 27 -15.37 8.26 -8.06
N ARG A 28 -14.75 7.30 -7.37
CA ARG A 28 -15.38 6.48 -6.34
C ARG A 28 -14.46 6.34 -5.14
N PHE A 29 -15.06 6.11 -3.98
CA PHE A 29 -14.31 5.71 -2.81
C PHE A 29 -15.10 4.68 -2.00
N ALA A 30 -14.39 3.69 -1.49
CA ALA A 30 -14.93 2.63 -0.64
C ALA A 30 -14.51 2.89 0.80
N VAL A 31 -15.43 2.66 1.72
CA VAL A 31 -15.17 2.73 3.16
C VAL A 31 -15.66 1.47 3.86
N GLY A 32 -14.89 1.03 4.84
CA GLY A 32 -15.26 -0.04 5.77
C GLY A 32 -15.64 0.52 7.13
N ALA A 33 -16.52 -0.19 7.83
CA ALA A 33 -16.91 0.12 9.20
C ALA A 33 -16.62 -1.06 10.14
N TRP A 34 -16.03 -0.79 11.29
CA TRP A 34 -15.82 -1.79 12.33
C TRP A 34 -17.05 -1.94 13.22
N GLU A 35 -17.44 -0.85 13.90
CA GLU A 35 -18.53 -0.82 14.88
C GLU A 35 -19.89 -0.79 14.21
N ASP A 36 -20.06 0.07 13.18
CA ASP A 36 -21.32 0.22 12.44
C ASP A 36 -21.54 -0.87 11.37
N HIS A 37 -20.53 -1.73 11.21
CA HIS A 37 -20.45 -2.84 10.28
C HIS A 37 -20.65 -2.46 8.80
N GLY A 38 -20.03 -3.27 7.96
CA GLY A 38 -20.22 -3.28 6.54
C GLY A 38 -19.18 -2.49 5.76
N ILE A 39 -19.36 -2.57 4.44
CA ILE A 39 -18.56 -1.86 3.46
C ILE A 39 -19.51 -1.14 2.53
N ALA A 40 -19.22 0.11 2.23
CA ALA A 40 -20.01 0.94 1.34
C ALA A 40 -19.12 1.58 0.28
N LEU A 41 -19.68 1.76 -0.91
CA LEU A 41 -19.05 2.49 -2.00
C LEU A 41 -19.85 3.75 -2.28
N TYR A 42 -19.14 4.84 -2.50
CA TYR A 42 -19.70 6.16 -2.75
C TYR A 42 -19.18 6.72 -4.07
N ASP A 43 -20.01 7.57 -4.69
CA ASP A 43 -19.59 8.48 -5.75
C ASP A 43 -18.81 9.66 -5.14
N ALA A 44 -17.61 9.92 -5.65
CA ALA A 44 -16.71 10.93 -5.10
C ALA A 44 -17.08 12.37 -5.48
N GLU A 45 -17.93 12.58 -6.50
CA GLU A 45 -18.35 13.91 -6.94
C GLU A 45 -19.39 14.50 -5.99
N ASN A 46 -20.31 13.67 -5.49
CA ASN A 46 -21.47 14.12 -4.73
C ASN A 46 -21.70 13.37 -3.40
N GLY A 47 -20.92 12.31 -3.11
CA GLY A 47 -21.03 11.54 -1.88
C GLY A 47 -22.24 10.60 -1.82
N ILE A 48 -22.88 10.30 -2.96
CA ILE A 48 -24.03 9.39 -3.00
C ILE A 48 -23.54 7.94 -2.81
N GLU A 49 -24.16 7.21 -1.88
CA GLU A 49 -23.94 5.76 -1.71
C GLU A 49 -24.42 5.01 -2.97
N ILE A 50 -23.51 4.28 -3.61
CA ILE A 50 -23.77 3.46 -4.79
C ILE A 50 -24.31 2.09 -4.35
N TRP A 51 -23.66 1.48 -3.37
CA TRP A 51 -24.10 0.24 -2.73
C TRP A 51 -23.50 0.10 -1.33
N ARG A 52 -24.11 -0.77 -0.52
CA ARG A 52 -23.60 -1.14 0.80
C ARG A 52 -23.84 -2.61 1.12
N ARG A 53 -22.85 -3.24 1.74
CA ARG A 53 -22.86 -4.62 2.26
C ARG A 53 -22.83 -4.60 3.79
N LYS A 54 -24.00 -4.66 4.43
CA LYS A 54 -24.14 -4.60 5.90
C LYS A 54 -23.89 -5.94 6.60
N ASP A 55 -23.76 -7.01 5.83
CA ASP A 55 -23.53 -8.37 6.32
C ASP A 55 -22.05 -8.67 6.60
N LEU A 56 -21.15 -7.74 6.30
CA LEU A 56 -19.72 -7.85 6.51
C LEU A 56 -19.33 -7.16 7.81
N ASN A 57 -18.70 -7.88 8.73
CA ASN A 57 -18.39 -7.36 10.07
C ASN A 57 -16.88 -7.28 10.26
N GLN A 58 -16.44 -6.43 11.19
CA GLN A 58 -15.03 -6.37 11.61
C GLN A 58 -14.05 -6.10 10.47
N VAL A 59 -14.39 -5.15 9.59
CA VAL A 59 -13.53 -4.75 8.47
C VAL A 59 -12.26 -4.09 9.01
N GLN A 60 -11.10 -4.56 8.61
CA GLN A 60 -9.79 -4.00 8.99
C GLN A 60 -9.16 -3.19 7.87
N VAL A 61 -9.31 -3.68 6.64
CA VAL A 61 -8.69 -3.08 5.46
C VAL A 61 -9.68 -3.09 4.30
N VAL A 62 -9.69 -2.00 3.54
CA VAL A 62 -10.40 -1.84 2.27
C VAL A 62 -9.41 -1.33 1.24
N ARG A 63 -9.29 -2.04 0.12
CA ARG A 63 -8.49 -1.64 -1.04
C ARG A 63 -9.34 -1.72 -2.30
N ILE A 64 -9.02 -0.91 -3.30
CA ILE A 64 -9.57 -1.05 -4.66
C ILE A 64 -8.49 -1.73 -5.50
N SER A 65 -8.87 -2.75 -6.27
CA SER A 65 -7.92 -3.47 -7.14
C SER A 65 -7.31 -2.54 -8.17
N GLU A 66 -6.08 -2.84 -8.61
CA GLU A 66 -5.33 -2.01 -9.58
C GLU A 66 -6.06 -1.82 -10.92
N ASP A 67 -6.96 -2.75 -11.27
CA ASP A 67 -7.79 -2.68 -12.48
C ASP A 67 -9.15 -1.96 -12.29
N ASP A 68 -9.40 -1.38 -11.11
CA ASP A 68 -10.65 -0.71 -10.72
C ASP A 68 -11.91 -1.60 -10.91
N ARG A 69 -11.78 -2.93 -10.81
CA ARG A 69 -12.93 -3.85 -10.94
C ARG A 69 -13.49 -4.32 -9.62
N CYS A 70 -12.68 -4.33 -8.57
CA CYS A 70 -13.03 -4.95 -7.31
C CYS A 70 -12.70 -4.09 -6.09
N VAL A 71 -13.41 -4.36 -4.99
CA VAL A 71 -13.03 -3.94 -3.63
C VAL A 71 -12.54 -5.17 -2.90
N GLN A 72 -11.33 -5.08 -2.38
CA GLN A 72 -10.68 -6.12 -1.58
C GLN A 72 -10.80 -5.76 -0.11
N CYS A 73 -11.23 -6.73 0.68
CA CYS A 73 -11.66 -6.52 2.05
C CYS A 73 -10.98 -7.52 2.96
N GLU A 74 -10.38 -7.02 4.03
CA GLU A 74 -9.75 -7.84 5.06
C GLU A 74 -10.51 -7.66 6.38
N PHE A 75 -10.55 -8.73 7.17
CA PHE A 75 -11.35 -8.80 8.38
C PHE A 75 -10.52 -9.42 9.49
N GLU A 76 -10.79 -9.05 10.75
CA GLU A 76 -10.01 -9.56 11.89
C GLU A 76 -10.10 -11.09 12.03
N ASN A 77 -11.30 -11.66 11.85
CA ASN A 77 -11.57 -13.08 12.12
C ASN A 77 -12.25 -13.80 10.96
N SER A 78 -12.13 -13.28 9.74
CA SER A 78 -12.82 -13.86 8.57
C SER A 78 -11.92 -13.83 7.33
N PRO A 79 -12.14 -14.76 6.38
CA PRO A 79 -11.40 -14.78 5.12
C PRO A 79 -11.51 -13.45 4.38
N HIS A 80 -10.44 -13.06 3.68
CA HIS A 80 -10.45 -11.90 2.82
C HIS A 80 -11.55 -12.07 1.77
N GLN A 81 -12.28 -11.02 1.44
CA GLN A 81 -13.31 -11.05 0.41
C GLN A 81 -13.00 -10.08 -0.71
N THR A 82 -13.33 -10.52 -1.92
CA THR A 82 -13.31 -9.67 -3.11
C THR A 82 -14.75 -9.39 -3.52
N LEU A 83 -15.09 -8.11 -3.62
CA LEU A 83 -16.41 -7.63 -4.03
C LEU A 83 -16.30 -6.94 -5.39
N SER A 84 -17.34 -7.04 -6.21
CA SER A 84 -17.46 -6.25 -7.43
C SER A 84 -17.54 -4.76 -7.09
N LEU A 85 -16.66 -3.94 -7.66
CA LEU A 85 -16.68 -2.50 -7.45
C LEU A 85 -18.00 -1.89 -7.94
N SER A 86 -18.57 -2.37 -9.04
CA SER A 86 -19.80 -1.80 -9.58
C SER A 86 -21.07 -2.20 -8.82
N THR A 87 -21.09 -3.33 -8.10
CA THR A 87 -22.33 -3.91 -7.55
C THR A 87 -22.29 -4.32 -6.08
N GLY A 88 -21.11 -4.42 -5.47
CA GLY A 88 -20.91 -4.92 -4.12
C GLY A 88 -21.14 -6.43 -3.96
N GLN A 89 -21.42 -7.15 -5.06
CA GLN A 89 -21.58 -8.61 -5.04
C GLN A 89 -20.26 -9.32 -4.76
N ALA A 90 -20.28 -10.39 -3.97
CA ALA A 90 -19.09 -11.20 -3.71
C ALA A 90 -18.62 -11.90 -4.99
N LEU A 91 -17.34 -11.74 -5.32
CA LEU A 91 -16.66 -12.39 -6.43
C LEU A 91 -15.86 -13.60 -5.98
N GLY A 92 -15.36 -13.57 -4.74
CA GLY A 92 -14.56 -14.66 -4.18
C GLY A 92 -14.05 -14.35 -2.78
N ALA A 93 -13.29 -15.28 -2.23
CA ALA A 93 -12.63 -15.13 -0.94
C ALA A 93 -11.29 -15.87 -0.91
N PHE A 94 -10.31 -15.28 -0.23
CA PHE A 94 -9.01 -15.90 0.01
C PHE A 94 -8.94 -16.44 1.44
N ARG A 95 -8.53 -17.70 1.60
CA ARG A 95 -8.40 -18.37 2.90
C ARG A 95 -6.94 -18.62 3.20
N GLY A 96 -6.53 -18.41 4.46
CA GLY A 96 -5.15 -18.64 4.90
C GLY A 96 -4.15 -17.60 4.37
N VAL A 97 -4.65 -16.53 3.75
CA VAL A 97 -3.90 -15.33 3.39
C VAL A 97 -4.03 -14.36 4.56
N ALA A 98 -2.92 -13.79 5.00
CA ALA A 98 -2.84 -12.75 6.02
C ALA A 98 -2.94 -11.36 5.39
N ASP A 99 -2.29 -11.17 4.24
CA ASP A 99 -2.32 -9.95 3.44
C ASP A 99 -1.89 -10.29 2.00
N PHE A 100 -2.13 -9.38 1.06
CA PHE A 100 -1.70 -9.53 -0.31
C PHE A 100 -1.55 -8.22 -1.08
N TRP A 101 -0.73 -8.27 -2.12
CA TRP A 101 -0.41 -7.11 -2.96
C TRP A 101 -0.46 -7.50 -4.43
N GLU A 102 -1.16 -6.71 -5.23
CA GLU A 102 -1.28 -6.89 -6.68
C GLU A 102 -0.29 -5.98 -7.43
N SER A 103 0.27 -6.50 -8.50
CA SER A 103 1.05 -5.67 -9.42
C SER A 103 0.11 -4.92 -10.37
N ARG A 104 0.38 -3.64 -10.54
CA ARG A 104 -0.25 -2.80 -11.58
C ARG A 104 0.46 -2.84 -12.92
N TYR A 105 1.64 -3.46 -12.96
CA TYR A 105 2.48 -3.53 -14.16
C TYR A 105 2.44 -4.91 -14.81
N ASP A 106 2.25 -5.95 -14.00
CA ASP A 106 2.35 -7.35 -14.39
C ASP A 106 1.14 -8.12 -13.85
N SER A 107 0.70 -9.17 -14.53
CA SER A 107 -0.41 -10.04 -14.07
C SER A 107 0.03 -10.97 -12.92
N VAL A 108 0.45 -10.42 -11.79
CA VAL A 108 0.92 -11.17 -10.62
C VAL A 108 0.39 -10.60 -9.31
N VAL A 109 0.31 -11.47 -8.31
CA VAL A 109 -0.05 -11.13 -6.94
C VAL A 109 0.94 -11.80 -5.98
N VAL A 110 1.27 -11.12 -4.88
CA VAL A 110 2.01 -11.71 -3.77
C VAL A 110 1.06 -11.93 -2.61
N PHE A 111 0.95 -13.18 -2.15
CA PHE A 111 0.25 -13.54 -0.93
C PHE A 111 1.22 -13.67 0.25
N GLU A 112 0.90 -13.02 1.35
CA GLU A 112 1.45 -13.34 2.66
C GLU A 112 0.58 -14.41 3.31
N GLU A 113 1.14 -15.60 3.57
CA GLU A 113 0.48 -16.60 4.41
C GLU A 113 0.85 -16.37 5.88
N SER A 114 -0.12 -16.49 6.80
CA SER A 114 0.13 -16.33 8.23
C SER A 114 1.23 -17.30 8.71
N GLU A 115 2.26 -16.76 9.37
CA GLU A 115 3.43 -17.52 9.88
C GLU A 115 4.28 -18.25 8.82
N ARG A 116 4.17 -17.86 7.55
CA ARG A 116 4.84 -18.54 6.43
C ARG A 116 5.53 -17.59 5.46
N ASP A 117 6.25 -18.20 4.53
CA ASP A 117 6.86 -17.56 3.36
C ASP A 117 5.81 -16.85 2.50
N TYR A 118 6.27 -15.93 1.66
CA TYR A 118 5.42 -15.28 0.67
C TYR A 118 5.25 -16.18 -0.56
N ARG A 119 4.11 -16.07 -1.22
CA ARG A 119 3.83 -16.76 -2.47
C ARG A 119 3.60 -15.78 -3.59
N LEU A 120 4.43 -15.86 -4.62
CA LEU A 120 4.26 -15.13 -5.87
C LEU A 120 3.41 -15.98 -6.82
N MET A 121 2.29 -15.42 -7.28
CA MET A 121 1.27 -16.12 -8.06
C MET A 121 0.96 -15.34 -9.36
N ASN A 122 0.56 -16.03 -10.43
CA ASN A 122 0.01 -15.40 -11.64
C ASN A 122 -1.51 -15.15 -11.55
N GLU A 123 -2.09 -14.57 -12.60
CA GLU A 123 -3.55 -14.30 -12.70
C GLU A 123 -4.42 -15.57 -12.64
N GLU A 124 -3.89 -16.73 -13.05
CA GLU A 124 -4.55 -18.02 -12.94
C GLU A 124 -4.45 -18.66 -11.53
N ASN A 125 -3.84 -17.98 -10.57
CA ASN A 125 -3.52 -18.49 -9.23
C ASN A 125 -2.58 -19.71 -9.24
N GLU A 126 -1.69 -19.79 -10.22
CA GLU A 126 -0.59 -20.74 -10.27
C GLU A 126 0.63 -20.16 -9.55
N LEU A 127 1.33 -21.01 -8.79
CA LEU A 127 2.52 -20.62 -8.04
C LEU A 127 3.69 -20.38 -9.00
N ILE A 128 4.22 -19.16 -8.99
CA ILE A 128 5.47 -18.80 -9.66
C ILE A 128 6.66 -19.13 -8.76
N ALA A 129 6.63 -18.67 -7.51
CA ALA A 129 7.72 -18.86 -6.55
C ALA A 129 7.27 -18.76 -5.09
N ASN A 130 7.97 -19.47 -4.20
CA ASN A 130 7.94 -19.22 -2.76
C ASN A 130 9.13 -18.32 -2.40
N LEU A 131 8.87 -17.24 -1.67
CA LEU A 131 9.89 -16.27 -1.28
C LEU A 131 10.08 -16.39 0.24
N PRO A 132 11.29 -16.74 0.70
CA PRO A 132 11.51 -16.96 2.11
C PRO A 132 11.29 -15.67 2.90
N ARG A 133 10.45 -15.75 3.94
CA ARG A 133 10.35 -14.68 4.95
C ARG A 133 11.63 -14.69 5.79
N GLN A 134 12.20 -13.52 6.05
CA GLN A 134 13.45 -13.40 6.81
C GLN A 134 13.25 -12.91 8.23
N THR A 135 12.12 -12.28 8.51
CA THR A 135 11.79 -11.75 9.84
C THR A 135 10.38 -12.17 10.23
N PHE A 136 9.83 -11.63 11.32
CA PHE A 136 8.51 -12.03 11.77
C PHE A 136 7.37 -11.31 11.02
N ALA A 137 7.61 -10.13 10.46
CA ALA A 137 6.55 -9.31 9.85
C ALA A 137 6.98 -8.66 8.54
N CYS A 138 6.10 -8.68 7.55
CA CYS A 138 6.16 -7.76 6.43
C CYS A 138 5.81 -6.35 6.93
N LEU A 139 6.45 -5.33 6.37
CA LEU A 139 6.09 -3.94 6.61
C LEU A 139 5.44 -3.30 5.39
N ASP A 140 5.98 -3.53 4.19
CA ASP A 140 5.41 -2.98 2.97
C ASP A 140 5.94 -3.67 1.70
N PHE A 141 5.22 -3.47 0.59
CA PHE A 141 5.55 -3.91 -0.76
C PHE A 141 5.50 -2.76 -1.77
N ALA A 142 6.36 -2.83 -2.79
CA ALA A 142 6.25 -1.96 -3.95
C ALA A 142 6.51 -2.73 -5.24
N PHE A 143 5.51 -2.78 -6.12
CA PHE A 143 5.70 -3.27 -7.48
C PHE A 143 6.34 -2.21 -8.36
N ALA A 144 7.11 -2.68 -9.33
CA ALA A 144 7.63 -1.93 -10.46
C ALA A 144 7.54 -2.85 -11.69
N PRO A 145 7.73 -2.35 -12.93
CA PRO A 145 7.72 -3.23 -14.10
C PRO A 145 8.69 -4.40 -13.94
N GLN A 146 8.16 -5.63 -14.04
CA GLN A 146 8.90 -6.88 -14.00
C GLN A 146 9.60 -7.21 -12.66
N LYS A 147 9.34 -6.43 -11.60
CA LYS A 147 10.00 -6.61 -10.30
C LYS A 147 9.13 -6.10 -9.14
N PHE A 148 9.49 -6.48 -7.93
CA PHE A 148 8.87 -5.91 -6.74
C PHE A 148 9.83 -5.93 -5.57
N CYS A 149 9.62 -5.00 -4.65
CA CYS A 149 10.37 -4.88 -3.42
C CYS A 149 9.50 -5.26 -2.22
N ILE A 150 10.12 -5.90 -1.23
CA ILE A 150 9.54 -6.21 0.07
C ILE A 150 10.40 -5.52 1.13
N SER A 151 9.75 -4.96 2.14
CA SER A 151 10.38 -4.54 3.39
C SER A 151 9.83 -5.35 4.55
N GLU A 152 10.71 -5.70 5.48
CA GLU A 152 10.41 -6.57 6.61
C GLU A 152 10.88 -5.91 7.91
N SER A 153 10.20 -6.21 9.01
CA SER A 153 10.52 -5.65 10.32
C SER A 153 11.92 -6.06 10.76
N THR A 154 12.75 -5.08 11.10
CA THR A 154 14.18 -5.26 11.42
C THR A 154 14.98 -5.92 10.28
N GLY A 155 14.42 -5.96 9.07
CA GLY A 155 14.94 -6.69 7.93
C GLY A 155 15.49 -5.78 6.83
N ALA A 156 15.97 -6.44 5.77
CA ALA A 156 16.41 -5.76 4.57
C ALA A 156 15.23 -5.39 3.66
N ILE A 157 15.45 -4.41 2.80
CA ILE A 157 14.66 -4.26 1.58
C ILE A 157 15.20 -5.28 0.57
N ARG A 158 14.33 -6.08 -0.02
CA ARG A 158 14.70 -7.10 -1.02
C ARG A 158 13.88 -6.91 -2.28
N CYS A 159 14.54 -6.92 -3.42
CA CYS A 159 13.87 -6.85 -4.72
C CYS A 159 13.91 -8.21 -5.42
N PHE A 160 12.83 -8.57 -6.07
CA PHE A 160 12.65 -9.84 -6.75
C PHE A 160 12.15 -9.63 -8.17
N ASN A 161 12.49 -10.55 -9.06
CA ASN A 161 11.93 -10.63 -10.40
C ASN A 161 10.54 -11.31 -10.34
N VAL A 162 9.53 -10.71 -11.00
CA VAL A 162 8.14 -11.24 -10.97
C VAL A 162 7.97 -12.56 -11.73
N THR A 163 8.84 -12.86 -12.69
CA THR A 163 8.70 -14.02 -13.58
C THR A 163 9.17 -15.32 -12.92
N ASN A 164 10.11 -15.22 -11.98
CA ASN A 164 10.73 -16.42 -11.38
C ASN A 164 11.01 -16.31 -9.87
N GLY A 165 10.70 -15.18 -9.24
CA GLY A 165 10.94 -14.94 -7.81
C GLY A 165 12.42 -14.85 -7.43
N VAL A 166 13.35 -14.73 -8.38
CA VAL A 166 14.77 -14.58 -8.08
C VAL A 166 15.03 -13.21 -7.47
N GLN A 167 15.73 -13.18 -6.33
CA GLN A 167 16.17 -11.93 -5.71
C GLN A 167 17.20 -11.24 -6.61
N LEU A 168 16.90 -10.00 -7.01
CA LEU A 168 17.75 -9.17 -7.86
C LEU A 168 18.78 -8.40 -7.04
N TRP A 169 18.34 -7.80 -5.93
CA TRP A 169 19.20 -7.04 -5.04
C TRP A 169 18.64 -7.01 -3.61
N ARG A 170 19.49 -6.59 -2.68
CA ARG A 170 19.20 -6.45 -1.25
C ARG A 170 19.83 -5.18 -0.72
N TYR A 171 19.09 -4.41 0.05
CA TYR A 171 19.59 -3.28 0.82
C TYR A 171 19.36 -3.51 2.32
N ASP A 172 20.43 -3.42 3.11
CA ASP A 172 20.36 -3.52 4.56
C ASP A 172 20.35 -2.10 5.16
N PRO A 173 19.27 -1.70 5.87
CA PRO A 173 19.20 -0.39 6.50
C PRO A 173 20.13 -0.25 7.72
N GLY A 174 20.73 -1.36 8.18
CA GLY A 174 21.55 -1.42 9.38
C GLY A 174 20.76 -1.82 10.62
N ASN A 175 21.49 -2.23 11.66
CA ASN A 175 20.90 -2.64 12.94
C ASN A 175 20.03 -1.50 13.53
N GLY A 176 18.94 -1.88 14.18
CA GLY A 176 18.02 -0.92 14.81
C GLY A 176 17.22 -0.06 13.84
N SER A 177 17.21 -0.39 12.55
CA SER A 177 16.44 0.31 11.51
C SER A 177 15.64 -0.65 10.65
N HIS A 178 14.56 -0.16 10.04
CA HIS A 178 13.82 -0.87 8.99
C HIS A 178 13.15 0.13 8.04
N ALA A 179 12.67 -0.36 6.89
CA ALA A 179 11.84 0.43 5.99
C ALA A 179 10.36 0.21 6.32
N ILE A 180 9.64 1.28 6.65
CA ILE A 180 8.21 1.27 7.03
C ILE A 180 7.27 1.59 5.87
N GLY A 181 7.81 1.99 4.72
CA GLY A 181 7.03 2.31 3.54
C GLY A 181 7.89 2.15 2.31
N LEU A 182 7.31 1.62 1.24
CA LEU A 182 7.92 1.43 -0.07
C LEU A 182 7.02 2.01 -1.15
N THR A 183 7.62 2.48 -2.23
CA THR A 183 6.91 2.77 -3.47
C THR A 183 7.84 2.65 -4.66
N TYR A 184 7.28 2.62 -5.85
CA TYR A 184 8.02 2.81 -7.09
C TYR A 184 7.59 4.13 -7.71
N ASN A 185 8.56 5.01 -7.93
CA ASN A 185 8.38 6.26 -8.65
C ASN A 185 8.51 5.99 -10.15
N GLU A 186 7.37 5.91 -10.83
CA GLU A 186 7.31 5.64 -12.28
C GLU A 186 8.02 6.71 -13.13
N LEU A 187 8.00 7.97 -12.69
CA LEU A 187 8.60 9.07 -13.46
C LEU A 187 10.14 9.03 -13.42
N ALA A 188 10.70 8.56 -12.30
CA ALA A 188 12.15 8.49 -12.10
C ALA A 188 12.74 7.10 -12.39
N ASP A 189 11.90 6.07 -12.55
CA ASP A 189 12.30 4.66 -12.56
C ASP A 189 13.15 4.29 -11.33
N GLU A 190 12.62 4.63 -10.15
CA GLU A 190 13.29 4.46 -8.87
C GLU A 190 12.39 3.78 -7.85
N VAL A 191 12.97 2.95 -7.00
CA VAL A 191 12.30 2.51 -5.77
C VAL A 191 12.56 3.55 -4.70
N ALA A 192 11.55 3.92 -3.93
CA ALA A 192 11.69 4.79 -2.77
C ALA A 192 11.27 4.05 -1.50
N ALA A 193 11.93 4.36 -0.39
CA ALA A 193 11.61 3.79 0.91
C ALA A 193 11.64 4.85 2.00
N ILE A 194 10.76 4.73 2.99
CA ILE A 194 10.89 5.44 4.26
C ILE A 194 11.61 4.53 5.25
N VAL A 195 12.82 4.92 5.64
CA VAL A 195 13.63 4.21 6.63
C VAL A 195 13.58 4.93 7.96
N TRP A 196 13.33 4.19 9.03
CA TRP A 196 13.25 4.70 10.38
C TRP A 196 14.08 3.86 11.35
N SER A 197 14.76 4.52 12.29
CA SER A 197 15.46 3.85 13.38
C SER A 197 14.49 3.66 14.55
N TYR A 198 14.05 2.42 14.76
CA TYR A 198 13.09 2.10 15.82
C TYR A 198 13.75 1.94 17.20
N GLU A 199 15.04 1.64 17.25
CA GLU A 199 15.78 1.51 18.52
C GLU A 199 16.14 2.87 19.12
N GLU A 200 16.63 3.79 18.30
CA GLU A 200 17.01 5.14 18.73
C GLU A 200 15.83 6.12 18.66
N GLY A 201 14.78 5.76 17.93
CA GLY A 201 13.75 6.69 17.48
C GLY A 201 14.35 7.72 16.52
N GLY A 202 13.74 8.91 16.48
CA GLY A 202 14.27 10.02 15.70
C GLY A 202 13.64 10.14 14.31
N PRO A 203 14.25 10.94 13.41
CA PRO A 203 13.67 11.24 12.11
C PRO A 203 13.62 10.02 11.20
N CYS A 204 12.57 9.98 10.39
CA CYS A 204 12.49 9.12 9.22
C CYS A 204 13.33 9.71 8.08
N TYR A 205 13.81 8.84 7.21
CA TYR A 205 14.57 9.20 6.02
C TYR A 205 13.92 8.62 4.77
N LEU A 206 13.66 9.47 3.77
CA LEU A 206 13.33 9.03 2.43
C LEU A 206 14.64 8.63 1.73
N LYS A 207 14.75 7.36 1.34
CA LYS A 207 15.83 6.85 0.52
C LYS A 207 15.28 6.48 -0.85
N THR A 208 15.99 6.85 -1.90
CA THR A 208 15.70 6.35 -3.25
C THR A 208 16.80 5.43 -3.74
N PHE A 209 16.41 4.47 -4.55
CA PHE A 209 17.24 3.39 -5.03
C PHE A 209 17.09 3.28 -6.55
N ASP A 210 18.21 3.01 -7.20
CA ASP A 210 18.20 2.51 -8.56
C ASP A 210 17.39 1.20 -8.63
N ALA A 211 16.36 1.17 -9.47
CA ALA A 211 15.42 0.05 -9.51
C ALA A 211 16.05 -1.26 -9.99
N ASP A 212 17.18 -1.23 -10.71
CA ASP A 212 17.83 -2.43 -11.26
C ASP A 212 18.84 -3.05 -10.32
N ASN A 213 19.58 -2.22 -9.57
CA ASN A 213 20.70 -2.71 -8.75
C ASN A 213 20.60 -2.37 -7.25
N GLY A 214 19.58 -1.64 -6.82
CA GLY A 214 19.36 -1.31 -5.41
C GLY A 214 20.38 -0.34 -4.82
N ARG A 215 21.20 0.32 -5.66
CA ARG A 215 22.13 1.35 -5.18
C ARG A 215 21.35 2.57 -4.72
N VAL A 216 21.62 3.01 -3.48
CA VAL A 216 21.06 4.26 -2.95
C VAL A 216 21.49 5.45 -3.81
N LYS A 217 20.51 6.19 -4.34
CA LYS A 217 20.72 7.41 -5.13
C LYS A 217 20.62 8.65 -4.25
N ALA A 218 19.66 8.69 -3.34
CA ALA A 218 19.46 9.80 -2.40
C ALA A 218 19.11 9.31 -0.99
N THR A 219 19.39 10.15 0.01
CA THR A 219 18.92 10.00 1.39
C THR A 219 18.55 11.37 1.92
N LEU A 220 17.29 11.53 2.30
CA LEU A 220 16.67 12.82 2.58
C LEU A 220 15.94 12.74 3.93
N ASN A 221 16.14 13.71 4.80
CA ASN A 221 15.49 13.74 6.11
C ASN A 221 14.03 14.21 5.95
N VAL A 222 13.07 13.37 6.33
CA VAL A 222 11.63 13.71 6.26
C VAL A 222 11.06 14.22 7.59
N GLY A 223 11.86 14.26 8.65
CA GLY A 223 11.44 14.65 9.99
C GLY A 223 10.78 13.49 10.72
N GLN A 224 9.85 13.78 11.62
CA GLN A 224 9.13 12.77 12.42
C GLN A 224 7.63 12.88 12.20
N PRO A 225 7.14 12.66 10.96
CA PRO A 225 5.71 12.63 10.74
C PRO A 225 5.09 11.43 11.49
N HIS A 226 3.89 11.61 12.03
CA HIS A 226 3.13 10.52 12.65
C HIS A 226 2.65 9.50 11.61
N GLU A 227 2.18 10.00 10.47
CA GLU A 227 1.73 9.23 9.31
C GLU A 227 2.35 9.78 8.02
N LEU A 228 2.47 8.91 7.02
CA LEU A 228 2.99 9.21 5.69
C LEU A 228 2.33 8.33 4.64
N ALA A 229 2.27 8.83 3.40
CA ALA A 229 1.72 8.08 2.28
C ALA A 229 2.39 8.51 0.97
N PHE A 230 2.74 7.55 0.13
CA PHE A 230 3.13 7.83 -1.25
C PHE A 230 1.89 8.01 -2.12
N CYS A 231 1.96 8.92 -3.10
CA CYS A 231 0.89 9.14 -4.05
C CYS A 231 1.43 9.51 -5.44
N CYS A 232 0.53 9.68 -6.41
CA CYS A 232 0.87 10.02 -7.79
C CYS A 232 1.91 9.06 -8.40
N ALA A 233 1.63 7.75 -8.35
CA ALA A 233 2.55 6.71 -8.83
C ALA A 233 3.94 6.81 -8.19
N GLY A 234 3.98 7.00 -6.88
CA GLY A 234 5.21 7.09 -6.09
C GLY A 234 6.04 8.36 -6.29
N SER A 235 5.60 9.31 -7.12
CA SER A 235 6.33 10.55 -7.39
C SER A 235 6.24 11.58 -6.26
N LEU A 236 5.24 11.46 -5.38
CA LEU A 236 5.03 12.36 -4.25
C LEU A 236 4.92 11.59 -2.93
N LEU A 237 5.44 12.20 -1.87
CA LEU A 237 5.25 11.79 -0.48
C LEU A 237 4.41 12.85 0.23
N VAL A 238 3.32 12.40 0.84
CA VAL A 238 2.48 13.21 1.75
C VAL A 238 2.82 12.82 3.17
N THR A 239 2.90 13.80 4.06
CA THR A 239 3.14 13.60 5.49
C THR A 239 2.02 14.20 6.31
N SER A 240 1.80 13.65 7.51
CA SER A 240 0.78 14.10 8.47
C SER A 240 0.92 15.56 8.94
N ASP A 241 2.09 16.17 8.81
CA ASP A 241 2.27 17.62 9.03
C ASP A 241 1.78 18.47 7.84
N GLY A 242 1.24 17.82 6.81
CA GLY A 242 0.69 18.42 5.61
C GLY A 242 1.67 18.52 4.45
N LYS A 243 2.97 18.27 4.63
CA LYS A 243 3.92 18.52 3.53
C LYS A 243 3.75 17.53 2.39
N LEU A 244 3.83 18.07 1.18
CA LEU A 244 4.00 17.33 -0.06
C LEU A 244 5.45 17.47 -0.51
N ARG A 245 6.11 16.34 -0.75
CA ARG A 245 7.50 16.29 -1.23
C ARG A 245 7.62 15.47 -2.49
N GLU A 246 8.43 15.94 -3.42
CA GLU A 246 8.85 15.11 -4.55
C GLU A 246 9.75 13.99 -4.07
N THR A 247 9.46 12.74 -4.45
CA THR A 247 10.23 11.60 -3.93
C THR A 247 11.64 11.51 -4.51
N ALA A 248 11.81 11.93 -5.78
CA ALA A 248 13.10 11.90 -6.46
C ALA A 248 14.12 12.91 -5.90
N THR A 249 13.65 14.11 -5.53
CA THR A 249 14.50 15.24 -5.10
C THR A 249 14.45 15.48 -3.60
N GLY A 250 13.33 15.14 -2.94
CA GLY A 250 13.04 15.51 -1.56
C GLY A 250 12.49 16.91 -1.37
N ASP A 251 12.33 17.68 -2.46
CA ASP A 251 11.92 19.07 -2.39
C ASP A 251 10.46 19.20 -1.97
N ASP A 252 10.19 20.15 -1.06
CA ASP A 252 8.83 20.51 -0.69
C ASP A 252 8.15 21.20 -1.88
N CYS A 253 7.10 20.56 -2.41
CA CYS A 253 6.36 21.05 -3.58
C CYS A 253 4.94 21.53 -3.22
N GLY A 254 4.50 21.33 -1.98
CA GLY A 254 3.20 21.81 -1.52
C GLY A 254 2.91 21.54 -0.05
N MET A 255 1.71 21.96 0.37
CA MET A 255 1.19 21.75 1.71
C MET A 255 -0.32 21.44 1.63
N LEU A 256 -0.74 20.37 2.28
CA LEU A 256 -2.13 20.03 2.57
C LEU A 256 -2.49 20.53 3.97
N LYS A 257 -3.61 21.23 4.07
CA LYS A 257 -4.23 21.56 5.35
C LYS A 257 -5.23 20.47 5.71
N PHE A 258 -4.92 19.73 6.76
CA PHE A 258 -5.89 18.90 7.48
C PHE A 258 -6.61 19.82 8.48
N PHE A 259 -7.95 19.81 8.48
CA PHE A 259 -8.79 20.70 9.30
C PHE A 259 -9.14 20.06 10.63
#